data_AF-A0A249SPX6-F1
#
_entry.id   AF-A0A249SPX6-F1
#
_cell.length_a   1.000
_cell.length_b   1.000
_cell.length_c   1.000
_cell.angle_alpha   90.00
_cell.angle_beta   90.00
_cell.angle_gamma   90.00
#
_symmetry.space_group_name_H-M   'P 1'
#
loop_
_entity.id
_entity.type
_entity.pdbx_description
1 polymer ?
#
loop_
_entity_poly.entity_id
_entity_poly.type
_entity_poly.pdbx_seq_one_letter_code
_entity_poly.pdbx_strand_id
1 'polypeptide(L)'
;MQSLKYFTQEGNVYTKKPQTVFIITLALFLFLIVALILIKGAPTTSNKVIAGFVAFLGVILFLRTSGKLRISTGDRTLRYQPFFFSGEQVFSFDDFENFLISKQSFLITMNATASIILYKNGKKKMIMLHQSVFVTKPLQVVIEETSKIMGIPT
;
A
#
# COMPACT_ATOMS: atom_id res chain seq x y z
N MET A 1 -5.02 -10.16 -25.13
CA MET A 1 -5.38 -9.58 -23.81
C MET A 1 -4.08 -9.25 -23.08
N GLN A 2 -3.81 -7.98 -22.76
CA GLN A 2 -2.60 -7.60 -22.02
C GLN A 2 -2.71 -8.17 -20.59
N SER A 3 -1.76 -9.00 -20.16
CA SER A 3 -1.74 -9.48 -18.78
C SER A 3 -1.45 -8.31 -17.86
N LEU A 4 -2.37 -8.00 -16.95
CA LEU A 4 -2.15 -6.99 -15.91
C LEU A 4 -1.08 -7.50 -14.95
N LYS A 5 -0.01 -6.74 -14.78
CA LYS A 5 1.11 -7.12 -13.93
C LYS A 5 0.72 -7.03 -12.46
N TYR A 6 -0.02 -5.98 -12.08
CA TYR A 6 -0.31 -5.67 -10.67
C TYR A 6 -1.74 -5.99 -10.23
N PHE A 7 -2.60 -6.43 -11.13
CA PHE A 7 -3.98 -6.81 -10.83
C PHE A 7 -4.26 -8.26 -11.25
N THR A 8 -5.16 -8.92 -10.53
CA THR A 8 -5.82 -10.16 -10.95
C THR A 8 -7.23 -9.83 -11.37
N GLN A 9 -7.68 -10.38 -12.50
CA GLN A 9 -9.03 -10.18 -13.03
C GLN A 9 -9.88 -11.42 -12.76
N GLU A 10 -11.01 -11.21 -12.10
CA GLU A 10 -12.05 -12.22 -11.85
C GLU A 10 -13.36 -11.66 -12.41
N GLY A 11 -13.66 -11.98 -13.68
CA GLY A 11 -14.79 -11.40 -14.41
C GLY A 11 -14.65 -9.88 -14.57
N ASN A 12 -15.59 -9.11 -13.98
CA ASN A 12 -15.62 -7.64 -13.99
C ASN A 12 -14.94 -7.01 -12.75
N VAL A 13 -14.31 -7.82 -11.89
CA VAL A 13 -13.66 -7.37 -10.67
C VAL A 13 -12.16 -7.53 -10.80
N TYR A 14 -11.43 -6.44 -10.57
CA TYR A 14 -9.98 -6.39 -10.58
C TYR A 14 -9.47 -6.24 -9.15
N THR A 15 -8.76 -7.26 -8.66
CA THR A 15 -8.15 -7.22 -7.33
C THR A 15 -6.66 -6.91 -7.46
N LYS A 16 -6.18 -5.91 -6.71
CA LYS A 16 -4.76 -5.58 -6.70
C LYS A 16 -3.97 -6.72 -6.04
N LYS A 17 -2.87 -7.15 -6.67
CA LYS A 17 -1.93 -8.10 -6.08
C LYS A 17 -1.27 -7.48 -4.84
N PRO A 18 -1.28 -8.17 -3.69
CA PRO A 18 -0.68 -7.65 -2.48
C PRO A 18 0.85 -7.62 -2.61
N GLN A 19 1.49 -6.62 -1.99
CA GLN A 19 2.96 -6.55 -1.88
C GLN A 19 3.47 -7.43 -0.72
N THR A 20 2.95 -8.65 -0.61
CA THR A 20 3.14 -9.50 0.56
C THR A 20 4.61 -9.78 0.84
N VAL A 21 5.39 -10.13 -0.20
CA VAL A 21 6.82 -10.41 -0.04
C VAL A 21 7.57 -9.19 0.50
N PHE A 22 7.35 -8.00 -0.09
CA PHE A 22 8.02 -6.78 0.37
C PHE A 22 7.68 -6.44 1.82
N ILE A 23 6.39 -6.47 2.17
CA ILE A 23 5.91 -6.12 3.51
C ILE A 23 6.39 -7.14 4.55
N ILE A 24 6.33 -8.45 4.24
CA ILE A 24 6.80 -9.51 5.14
C ILE A 24 8.30 -9.39 5.35
N THR A 25 9.09 -9.18 4.30
CA THR A 25 10.54 -9.00 4.43
C THR A 25 10.87 -7.82 5.34
N LEU A 26 10.16 -6.70 5.20
CA LEU A 26 10.35 -5.53 6.07
C LEU A 26 9.93 -5.82 7.52
N ALA A 27 8.82 -6.53 7.73
CA ALA A 27 8.37 -6.91 9.06
C ALA A 27 9.39 -7.86 9.75
N LEU A 28 9.88 -8.87 9.04
CA LEU A 28 10.91 -9.78 9.53
C LEU A 28 12.21 -9.06 9.87
N PHE A 29 12.60 -8.07 9.06
CA PHE A 29 13.75 -7.23 9.36
C PHE A 29 13.60 -6.45 10.68
N LEU A 30 12.40 -5.91 10.96
CA LEU A 30 12.13 -5.25 12.25
C LEU A 30 12.19 -6.24 13.42
N PHE A 31 11.64 -7.46 13.26
CA PHE A 31 11.75 -8.49 14.30
C PHE A 31 13.19 -8.93 14.53
N LEU A 32 14.04 -8.94 13.50
CA LEU A 32 15.47 -9.19 13.64
C LEU A 32 16.15 -8.09 14.49
N ILE A 33 15.81 -6.82 14.24
CA ILE A 33 16.31 -5.70 15.06
C ILE A 33 15.90 -5.86 16.52
N VAL A 34 14.65 -6.24 16.79
CA VAL A 34 14.17 -6.51 18.15
C VAL A 34 14.99 -7.62 18.80
N ALA A 35 15.22 -8.74 18.10
CA ALA A 35 16.04 -9.83 18.60
C ALA A 35 17.47 -9.38 18.93
N LEU A 36 18.09 -8.55 18.07
CA LEU A 36 19.42 -8.01 18.31
C LEU A 36 19.45 -7.09 19.55
N ILE A 37 18.46 -6.22 19.72
CA ILE A 37 18.36 -5.34 20.90
C ILE A 37 18.23 -6.18 22.18
N LEU A 38 17.44 -7.26 22.16
CA LEU A 38 17.21 -8.09 23.35
C LEU A 38 18.37 -9.03 23.68
N ILE A 39 19.13 -9.51 22.68
CA ILE A 39 20.26 -10.43 22.86
C ILE A 39 21.58 -9.70 23.12
N LYS A 40 21.84 -8.62 22.37
CA LYS A 40 23.13 -7.89 22.39
C LYS A 40 23.05 -6.56 23.12
N GLY A 41 21.86 -5.99 23.31
CA GLY A 41 21.69 -4.73 24.01
C GLY A 41 21.89 -4.89 25.52
N ALA A 42 22.35 -3.82 26.16
CA ALA A 42 22.38 -3.76 27.62
C ALA A 42 20.96 -3.97 28.17
N PRO A 43 20.77 -4.69 29.30
CA PRO A 43 19.46 -5.02 29.85
C PRO A 43 18.82 -3.83 30.57
N THR A 44 18.83 -2.65 29.94
CA THR A 44 18.23 -1.43 30.45
C THR A 44 16.74 -1.38 30.11
N THR A 45 15.96 -0.70 30.97
CA THR A 45 14.53 -0.46 30.71
C THR A 45 14.32 0.30 29.40
N SER A 46 15.22 1.21 29.05
CA SER A 46 15.18 1.96 27.78
C SER A 46 15.23 1.05 26.56
N ASN A 47 16.17 0.09 26.53
CA ASN A 47 16.29 -0.86 25.41
C ASN A 47 15.06 -1.76 25.27
N LYS A 48 14.44 -2.16 26.39
CA LYS A 48 13.18 -2.93 26.38
C LYS A 48 12.02 -2.11 25.81
N VAL A 49 11.92 -0.83 26.15
CA VAL A 49 10.89 0.07 25.61
C VAL A 49 11.07 0.26 24.10
N ILE A 50 12.31 0.50 23.65
CA ILE A 50 12.63 0.62 22.22
C ILE A 50 12.29 -0.68 21.48
N ALA A 51 12.70 -1.83 22.02
CA ALA A 51 12.39 -3.14 21.45
C ALA A 51 10.86 -3.36 21.34
N GLY A 52 10.11 -3.01 22.38
CA GLY A 52 8.65 -3.08 22.37
C GLY A 52 8.01 -2.20 21.30
N PHE A 53 8.50 -0.96 21.15
CA PHE A 53 8.02 -0.04 20.10
C PHE A 53 8.32 -0.56 18.69
N VAL A 54 9.55 -1.05 18.45
CA VAL A 54 9.92 -1.61 17.14
C VAL A 54 9.12 -2.88 16.83
N ALA A 55 8.90 -3.74 17.83
CA ALA A 55 8.05 -4.92 17.68
C ALA A 55 6.61 -4.54 17.31
N PHE A 56 6.06 -3.52 17.96
CA PHE A 56 4.73 -2.99 17.66
C PHE A 56 4.64 -2.48 16.21
N LEU A 57 5.65 -1.76 15.71
CA LEU A 57 5.72 -1.36 14.31
C LEU A 57 5.78 -2.56 13.35
N GLY A 58 6.53 -3.61 13.71
CA GLY A 58 6.57 -4.87 12.96
C GLY A 58 5.19 -5.52 12.84
N VAL A 59 4.42 -5.56 13.92
CA VAL A 59 3.05 -6.08 13.93
C VAL A 59 2.13 -5.23 13.05
N ILE A 60 2.19 -3.90 13.13
CA ILE A 60 1.39 -3.01 12.27
C ILE A 60 1.69 -3.26 10.79
N LEU A 61 2.96 -3.37 10.42
CA LEU A 61 3.36 -3.67 9.04
C LEU A 61 2.85 -5.04 8.60
N PHE A 62 2.95 -6.05 9.45
CA PHE A 62 2.43 -7.38 9.16
C PHE A 62 0.90 -7.34 8.92
N LEU A 63 0.14 -6.63 9.76
CA LEU A 63 -1.31 -6.48 9.58
C LEU A 63 -1.67 -5.85 8.22
N ARG A 64 -0.84 -4.96 7.69
CA ARG A 64 -1.03 -4.33 6.37
C ARG A 64 -1.05 -5.32 5.20
N THR A 65 -0.46 -6.51 5.36
CA THR A 65 -0.50 -7.57 4.33
C THR A 65 -1.92 -8.04 4.00
N SER A 66 -2.85 -7.90 4.96
CA SER A 66 -4.25 -8.27 4.79
C SER A 66 -5.09 -7.24 4.01
N GLY A 67 -4.50 -6.08 3.68
CA GLY A 67 -5.18 -5.02 2.96
C GLY A 67 -5.56 -5.43 1.54
N LYS A 68 -6.74 -5.02 1.09
CA LYS A 68 -7.30 -5.33 -0.23
C LYS A 68 -7.75 -4.06 -0.93
N LEU A 69 -7.52 -4.03 -2.23
CA LEU A 69 -8.07 -3.02 -3.14
C LEU A 69 -8.73 -3.76 -4.30
N ARG A 70 -10.02 -3.51 -4.50
CA ARG A 70 -10.83 -4.12 -5.56
C ARG A 70 -11.48 -3.02 -6.39
N ILE A 71 -11.51 -3.22 -7.70
CA ILE A 71 -12.11 -2.30 -8.65
C ILE A 71 -13.16 -3.10 -9.44
N SER A 72 -14.45 -2.78 -9.26
CA SER A 72 -15.56 -3.36 -10.01
C SER A 72 -15.88 -2.45 -11.18
N THR A 73 -15.66 -2.92 -12.41
CA THR A 73 -16.00 -2.15 -13.61
C THR A 73 -17.49 -2.19 -13.92
N GLY A 74 -18.18 -3.27 -13.53
CA GLY A 74 -19.64 -3.40 -13.68
C GLY A 74 -20.39 -2.38 -12.83
N ASP A 75 -20.02 -2.26 -11.55
CA ASP A 75 -20.66 -1.31 -10.63
C ASP A 75 -20.03 0.09 -10.67
N ARG A 76 -18.93 0.26 -11.41
CA ARG A 76 -18.09 1.48 -11.40
C ARG A 76 -17.69 1.91 -9.98
N THR A 77 -17.26 0.94 -9.17
CA THR A 77 -16.86 1.19 -7.77
C THR A 77 -15.45 0.71 -7.46
N LEU A 78 -14.77 1.45 -6.57
CA LEU A 78 -13.50 1.11 -5.97
C LEU A 78 -13.73 0.79 -4.49
N ARG A 79 -13.37 -0.42 -4.08
CA ARG A 79 -13.47 -0.91 -2.70
C ARG A 79 -12.08 -1.01 -2.10
N TYR A 80 -11.86 -0.31 -1.00
CA TYR A 80 -10.59 -0.27 -0.30
C TYR A 80 -10.74 -0.70 1.15
N GLN A 81 -9.96 -1.71 1.54
CA GLN A 81 -9.89 -2.20 2.91
C GLN A 81 -8.41 -2.22 3.33
N PRO A 82 -7.93 -1.27 4.16
CA PRO A 82 -6.51 -1.18 4.50
C PRO A 82 -5.95 -2.37 5.30
N PHE A 83 -6.78 -3.01 6.13
CA PHE A 83 -6.44 -4.21 6.91
C PHE A 83 -7.70 -5.01 7.26
N PHE A 84 -7.56 -6.28 7.63
CA PHE A 84 -8.69 -7.19 7.87
C PHE A 84 -9.77 -6.66 8.83
N PHE A 85 -9.35 -5.96 9.90
CA PHE A 85 -10.28 -5.39 10.89
C PHE A 85 -10.81 -4.00 10.54
N SER A 86 -10.37 -3.39 9.44
CA SER A 86 -10.89 -2.10 8.98
C SER A 86 -12.19 -2.29 8.18
N GLY A 87 -13.11 -1.34 8.33
CA GLY A 87 -14.28 -1.25 7.47
C GLY A 87 -13.88 -1.02 6.01
N GLU A 88 -14.52 -1.74 5.10
CA GLU A 88 -14.36 -1.54 3.65
C GLU A 88 -14.95 -0.18 3.25
N GLN A 89 -14.14 0.66 2.62
CA GLN A 89 -14.57 1.94 2.07
C GLN A 89 -14.88 1.77 0.58
N VAL A 90 -16.08 2.17 0.18
CA VAL A 90 -16.53 2.11 -1.22
C VAL A 90 -16.56 3.51 -1.80
N PHE A 91 -15.97 3.68 -2.99
CA PHE A 91 -15.90 4.93 -3.75
C PHE A 91 -16.48 4.71 -5.14
N SER A 92 -17.19 5.70 -5.68
CA SER A 92 -17.58 5.69 -7.10
C SER A 92 -16.36 6.07 -7.95
N PHE A 93 -16.34 5.66 -9.22
CA PHE A 93 -15.36 6.20 -10.18
C PHE A 93 -15.56 7.70 -10.39
N ASP A 94 -16.77 8.21 -10.19
CA ASP A 94 -17.08 9.64 -10.32
C ASP A 94 -16.50 10.47 -9.16
N ASP A 95 -16.08 9.81 -8.07
CA ASP A 95 -15.34 10.44 -6.97
C ASP A 95 -13.85 10.68 -7.36
N PHE A 96 -13.40 10.24 -8.54
CA PHE A 96 -12.00 10.38 -8.98
C PHE A 96 -11.63 11.84 -9.25
N GLU A 97 -10.51 12.27 -8.66
CA GLU A 97 -9.92 13.58 -8.92
C GLU A 97 -8.66 13.44 -9.78
N ASN A 98 -7.63 12.76 -9.28
CA ASN A 98 -6.37 12.56 -9.99
C ASN A 98 -5.54 11.40 -9.42
N PHE A 99 -4.55 10.96 -10.18
CA PHE A 99 -3.46 10.13 -9.67
C PHE A 99 -2.32 11.01 -9.12
N LEU A 100 -1.62 10.52 -8.10
CA LEU A 100 -0.50 11.20 -7.48
C LEU A 100 0.68 10.23 -7.30
N ILE A 101 1.83 10.58 -7.87
CA ILE A 101 3.11 9.93 -7.54
C ILE A 101 3.85 10.85 -6.56
N SER A 102 3.89 10.46 -5.29
CA SER A 102 4.72 11.12 -4.29
C SER A 102 6.10 10.46 -4.25
N LYS A 103 7.17 11.28 -4.25
CA LYS A 103 8.55 10.82 -4.16
C LYS A 103 9.21 11.48 -2.96
N GLN A 104 9.78 10.67 -2.08
CA GLN A 104 10.65 11.10 -1.01
C GLN A 104 12.09 10.85 -1.46
N SER A 105 12.78 11.93 -1.77
CA SER A 105 14.16 11.93 -2.25
C SER A 105 15.04 12.69 -1.27
N PHE A 106 16.23 12.14 -1.02
CA PHE A 106 17.38 12.91 -0.50
C PHE A 106 18.34 13.11 -1.69
N LEU A 107 19.47 12.40 -1.72
CA LEU A 107 20.37 12.34 -2.88
C LEU A 107 19.89 11.36 -3.96
N ILE A 108 19.18 10.31 -3.55
CA ILE A 108 18.48 9.35 -4.41
C ILE A 108 17.03 9.22 -3.94
N THR A 109 16.13 8.76 -4.82
CA THR A 109 14.76 8.44 -4.42
C THR A 109 14.79 7.29 -3.44
N MET A 110 14.41 7.54 -2.18
CA MET A 110 14.38 6.52 -1.14
C MET A 110 13.03 5.82 -1.13
N ASN A 111 11.95 6.56 -1.28
CA ASN A 111 10.61 6.01 -1.26
C ASN A 111 9.76 6.72 -2.32
N ALA A 112 8.97 5.96 -3.07
CA ALA A 112 8.01 6.50 -3.99
C ALA A 112 6.68 5.77 -3.83
N THR A 113 5.58 6.51 -3.90
CA THR A 113 4.24 5.99 -3.67
C THR A 113 3.31 6.50 -4.77
N ALA A 114 2.60 5.58 -5.41
CA ALA A 114 1.44 5.90 -6.26
C ALA A 114 0.18 5.87 -5.41
N SER A 115 -0.63 6.90 -5.51
CA SER A 115 -1.92 7.02 -4.86
C SER A 115 -2.98 7.51 -5.84
N ILE A 116 -4.23 7.12 -5.58
CA ILE A 116 -5.41 7.71 -6.20
C ILE A 116 -6.04 8.70 -5.22
N ILE A 117 -6.38 9.88 -5.71
CA ILE A 117 -7.06 10.93 -4.95
C ILE A 117 -8.54 10.87 -5.32
N LEU A 118 -9.37 10.70 -4.31
CA LEU A 118 -10.83 10.60 -4.43
C LEU A 118 -11.47 11.70 -3.58
N TYR A 119 -12.53 12.32 -4.09
CA TYR A 119 -13.30 13.33 -3.38
C TYR A 119 -14.69 12.78 -3.05
N LYS A 120 -14.95 12.55 -1.76
CA LYS A 120 -16.24 12.02 -1.31
C LYS A 120 -16.73 12.79 -0.08
N ASN A 121 -17.99 13.22 -0.10
CA ASN A 121 -18.64 13.93 1.01
C ASN A 121 -17.83 15.15 1.51
N GLY A 122 -17.32 15.96 0.59
CA GLY A 122 -16.56 17.18 0.94
C GLY A 122 -15.12 16.92 1.40
N LYS A 123 -14.66 15.66 1.43
CA LYS A 123 -13.33 15.28 1.95
C LYS A 123 -12.49 14.59 0.88
N LYS A 124 -11.26 15.07 0.70
CA LYS A 124 -10.23 14.38 -0.08
C LYS A 124 -9.77 13.12 0.66
N LYS A 125 -9.71 12.00 -0.06
CA LYS A 125 -9.23 10.70 0.40
C LYS A 125 -8.12 10.24 -0.52
N MET A 126 -6.96 9.97 0.06
CA MET A 126 -5.81 9.41 -0.65
C MET A 126 -5.73 7.92 -0.38
N ILE A 127 -5.81 7.11 -1.43
CA ILE A 127 -5.66 5.65 -1.34
C ILE A 127 -4.36 5.25 -2.01
N MET A 128 -3.50 4.57 -1.28
CA MET A 128 -2.21 4.10 -1.80
C MET A 128 -2.40 2.91 -2.75
N LEU A 129 -2.08 3.12 -4.02
CA LEU A 129 -2.12 2.10 -5.06
C LEU A 129 -0.86 1.24 -5.08
N HIS A 130 0.33 1.80 -4.86
CA HIS A 130 1.56 1.01 -4.84
C HIS A 130 2.67 1.81 -4.17
N GLN A 131 3.59 1.10 -3.52
CA GLN A 131 4.82 1.67 -3.00
C GLN A 131 6.01 0.99 -3.65
N SER A 132 7.05 1.76 -3.96
CA SER A 132 8.32 1.25 -4.45
C SER A 132 9.48 2.00 -3.79
N VAL A 133 10.59 1.31 -3.64
CA VAL A 133 11.84 1.85 -3.11
C VAL A 133 12.80 2.02 -4.30
N PHE A 134 13.56 3.10 -4.36
CA PHE A 134 14.59 3.39 -5.38
C PHE A 134 14.12 3.63 -6.83
N VAL A 135 12.99 3.08 -7.26
CA VAL A 135 12.51 3.18 -8.65
C VAL A 135 11.07 3.67 -8.75
N THR A 136 10.75 4.47 -9.76
CA THR A 136 9.39 5.00 -9.98
C THR A 136 8.67 4.36 -11.17
N LYS A 137 9.38 3.64 -12.05
CA LYS A 137 8.79 2.96 -13.22
C LYS A 137 7.63 2.02 -12.83
N PRO A 138 7.73 1.20 -11.76
CA PRO A 138 6.60 0.36 -11.33
C PRO A 138 5.32 1.15 -11.02
N LEU A 139 5.47 2.36 -10.50
CA LEU A 139 4.35 3.22 -10.09
C LEU A 139 3.57 3.76 -11.29
N GLN A 140 4.28 4.12 -12.36
CA GLN A 140 3.65 4.56 -13.61
C GLN A 140 2.80 3.44 -14.21
N VAL A 141 3.36 2.22 -14.30
CA VAL A 141 2.62 1.06 -14.81
C VAL A 141 1.38 0.75 -13.97
N VAL A 142 1.45 0.85 -12.64
CA VAL A 142 0.27 0.66 -11.78
C VAL A 142 -0.79 1.72 -12.07
N ILE A 143 -0.41 2.98 -12.25
CA ILE A 143 -1.35 4.06 -12.57
C ILE A 143 -1.98 3.83 -13.94
N GLU A 144 -1.20 3.50 -14.96
CA GLU A 144 -1.70 3.18 -16.30
C GLU A 144 -2.67 1.98 -16.28
N GLU A 145 -2.31 0.90 -15.57
CA GLU A 145 -3.21 -0.25 -15.39
C GLU A 145 -4.50 0.15 -14.67
N THR A 146 -4.40 0.95 -13.60
CA THR A 146 -5.57 1.41 -12.82
C THR A 146 -6.47 2.30 -13.68
N SER A 147 -5.90 3.25 -14.41
CA SER A 147 -6.61 4.16 -15.30
C SER A 147 -7.33 3.40 -16.41
N LYS A 148 -6.65 2.42 -17.01
CA LYS A 148 -7.22 1.54 -18.03
C LYS A 148 -8.38 0.71 -17.50
N ILE A 149 -8.26 0.16 -16.28
CA ILE A 149 -9.34 -0.59 -15.62
C ILE A 149 -10.54 0.34 -15.34
N MET A 150 -10.30 1.55 -14.85
CA MET A 150 -11.36 2.52 -14.55
C MET A 150 -11.96 3.17 -15.80
N GLY A 151 -11.34 3.03 -16.96
CA GLY A 151 -11.76 3.68 -18.21
C GLY A 151 -11.52 5.20 -18.21
N ILE A 152 -10.51 5.66 -17.48
CA ILE A 152 -10.18 7.07 -17.30
C ILE A 152 -8.89 7.37 -18.10
N PRO A 153 -8.77 8.54 -18.76
CA PRO A 153 -7.51 8.96 -19.37
C PRO A 153 -6.43 9.25 -18.32
N THR A 154 -5.21 8.78 -18.57
CA THR A 154 -3.99 9.11 -17.79
C THR A 154 -3.40 10.45 -18.15
#